data_AF-A0A498PV57-F1
#
_entry.id   AF-A0A498PV57-F1
#
_cell.length_a   1.000
_cell.length_b   1.000
_cell.length_c   1.000
_cell.angle_alpha   90.00
_cell.angle_beta   90.00
_cell.angle_gamma   90.00
#
_symmetry.space_group_name_H-M   'P 1'
#
loop_
_entity.id
_entity.type
_entity.pdbx_description
1 polymer ?
#
loop_
_entity_poly.entity_id
_entity_poly.type
_entity_poly.pdbx_seq_one_letter_code
_entity_poly.pdbx_strand_id
1 'polypeptide(L)'
;MADRPDTPENDTHWRTAGDRIQTLLDSCAAAGTTAHERAQQLVREVVGLYGAGLERIMRSLDDPGLAERLATDDLVASLLLVHGLHPHDVHRRVTDALARVRPYLGSHGGDVDLIEVTDTVVRLAFTGSCKSCPSSAVTLELAVQDAIRAAAPEICSIELVANAKSGTVIPAETLLARVHSNGHDATSWHPVPELDDLAPGEVGGFLVDGTTLLACRVGDQTFAYRDHCPVCDDTLAGAELCDALLRCPRCDTGFDVVRAGAGANGAHLDPLPLLPRDGVLSVALPEALGASA
;
A
#
# COMPACT_ATOMS: atom_id res chain seq x y z
N MET A 1 -32.59 2.06 -23.28
CA MET A 1 -31.68 1.28 -22.42
C MET A 1 -30.31 1.88 -22.67
N ALA A 2 -30.00 2.96 -21.95
CA ALA A 2 -28.83 3.76 -22.22
C ALA A 2 -27.62 3.10 -21.56
N ASP A 3 -26.79 2.51 -22.41
CA ASP A 3 -25.39 2.24 -22.18
C ASP A 3 -24.72 3.56 -21.74
N ARG A 4 -24.29 3.64 -20.48
CA ARG A 4 -23.55 4.79 -19.97
C ARG A 4 -22.09 4.34 -19.90
N PRO A 5 -21.17 4.93 -20.68
CA PRO A 5 -19.77 4.55 -20.62
C PRO A 5 -19.21 4.98 -19.26
N ASP A 6 -18.62 4.03 -18.53
CA ASP A 6 -17.78 4.30 -17.37
C ASP A 6 -16.55 5.07 -17.84
N THR A 7 -16.53 6.38 -17.60
CA THR A 7 -15.39 7.26 -17.94
C THR A 7 -14.45 7.40 -16.73
N PRO A 8 -13.14 7.15 -16.88
CA PRO A 8 -12.13 7.24 -15.80
C PRO A 8 -11.97 8.64 -15.18
N GLU A 9 -12.48 9.69 -15.84
CA GLU A 9 -12.55 11.06 -15.30
C GLU A 9 -13.49 11.16 -14.09
N ASN A 10 -14.58 10.39 -14.08
CA ASN A 10 -15.59 10.47 -13.03
C ASN A 10 -15.06 9.86 -11.71
N ASP A 11 -14.30 8.76 -11.80
CA ASP A 11 -13.68 8.12 -10.63
C ASP A 11 -12.60 9.01 -10.01
N THR A 12 -11.82 9.70 -10.84
CA THR A 12 -10.80 10.65 -10.39
C THR A 12 -11.41 11.84 -9.62
N HIS A 13 -12.60 12.29 -10.05
CA HIS A 13 -13.34 13.33 -9.34
C HIS A 13 -13.77 12.88 -7.95
N TRP A 14 -14.23 11.64 -7.77
CA TRP A 14 -14.65 11.14 -6.45
C TRP A 14 -13.45 10.82 -5.53
N ARG A 15 -12.32 10.39 -6.08
CA ARG A 15 -11.07 10.14 -5.33
C ARG A 15 -10.58 11.36 -4.54
N THR A 16 -10.76 12.56 -5.07
CA THR A 16 -10.35 13.83 -4.42
C THR A 16 -11.50 14.54 -3.69
N ALA A 17 -12.67 13.92 -3.60
CA ALA A 17 -13.82 14.51 -2.92
C ALA A 17 -13.57 14.70 -1.42
N GLY A 18 -12.87 13.75 -0.79
CA GLY A 18 -12.45 13.85 0.62
C GLY A 18 -11.62 15.11 0.88
N ASP A 19 -10.56 15.33 0.09
CA ASP A 19 -9.67 16.48 0.23
C ASP A 19 -10.40 17.82 0.03
N ARG A 20 -11.33 17.87 -0.94
CA ARG A 20 -12.15 19.06 -1.17
C ARG A 20 -13.09 19.32 0.01
N ILE A 21 -13.72 18.28 0.55
CA ILE A 21 -14.58 18.40 1.74
C ILE A 21 -13.74 18.89 2.93
N GLN A 22 -12.54 18.33 3.13
CA GLN A 22 -11.64 18.73 4.20
C GLN A 22 -11.20 20.20 4.05
N THR A 23 -10.79 20.60 2.85
CA THR A 23 -10.43 22.00 2.54
C THR A 23 -11.56 22.97 2.86
N LEU A 24 -12.81 22.60 2.58
CA LEU A 24 -13.98 23.41 2.93
C LEU A 24 -14.20 23.47 4.45
N LEU A 25 -14.04 22.36 5.16
CA LEU A 25 -14.14 22.32 6.62
C LEU A 25 -13.07 23.18 7.30
N ASP A 26 -11.84 23.14 6.80
CA ASP A 26 -10.72 23.95 7.29
C ASP A 26 -10.94 25.44 7.00
N SER A 27 -11.49 25.76 5.82
CA SER A 27 -11.91 27.13 5.49
C SER A 27 -13.00 27.63 6.44
N CYS A 28 -13.96 26.76 6.80
CA CYS A 28 -14.96 27.09 7.82
C CYS A 28 -14.34 27.26 9.21
N ALA A 29 -13.31 26.48 9.57
CA ALA A 29 -12.56 26.64 10.81
C ALA A 29 -11.86 28.01 10.88
N ALA A 30 -11.22 28.43 9.79
CA ALA A 30 -10.58 29.74 9.69
C ALA A 30 -11.59 30.91 9.83
N ALA A 31 -12.84 30.71 9.39
CA ALA A 31 -13.91 31.72 9.52
C ALA A 31 -14.52 31.79 10.94
N GLY A 32 -14.28 30.79 11.79
CA GLY A 32 -14.69 30.78 13.21
C GLY A 32 -15.34 29.47 13.66
N THR A 33 -15.33 29.23 14.98
CA THR A 33 -15.79 27.96 15.59
C THR A 33 -17.24 27.63 15.24
N THR A 34 -18.15 28.60 15.29
CA THR A 34 -19.56 28.39 14.96
C THR A 34 -19.78 28.01 13.49
N ALA A 35 -18.96 28.53 12.57
CA ALA A 35 -19.05 28.18 11.16
C ALA A 35 -18.58 26.74 10.93
N HIS A 36 -17.48 26.35 11.57
CA HIS A 36 -16.97 24.97 11.54
C HIS A 36 -17.94 23.96 12.14
N GLU A 37 -18.49 24.24 13.33
CA GLU A 37 -19.48 23.37 13.98
C GLU A 37 -20.73 23.16 13.11
N ARG A 38 -21.22 24.21 12.46
CA ARG A 38 -22.36 24.13 11.53
C ARG A 38 -22.02 23.33 10.27
N ALA A 39 -20.83 23.51 9.71
CA ALA A 39 -20.38 22.75 8.55
C ALA A 39 -20.25 21.26 8.88
N GLN A 40 -19.65 20.92 10.02
CA GLN A 40 -19.58 19.54 10.52
C GLN A 40 -20.96 18.95 10.79
N GLN A 41 -21.89 19.72 11.37
CA GLN A 41 -23.26 19.25 11.57
C GLN A 41 -23.95 18.96 10.24
N LEU A 42 -23.81 19.85 9.25
CA LEU A 42 -24.36 19.63 7.92
C LEU A 42 -23.83 18.33 7.29
N VAL A 43 -22.52 18.09 7.35
CA VAL A 43 -21.92 16.86 6.84
C VAL A 43 -22.50 15.64 7.56
N ARG A 44 -22.59 15.67 8.90
CA ARG A 44 -23.20 14.58 9.68
C ARG A 44 -24.64 14.29 9.27
N GLU A 45 -25.48 15.31 9.10
CA GLU A 45 -26.88 15.13 8.70
C GLU A 45 -27.01 14.54 7.29
N VAL A 46 -26.18 15.03 6.34
CA VAL A 46 -26.18 14.53 4.95
C VAL A 46 -25.71 13.08 4.90
N VAL A 47 -24.60 12.76 5.57
CA VAL A 47 -24.07 11.40 5.64
C VAL A 47 -25.07 10.47 6.34
N GLY A 48 -25.71 10.93 7.43
CA GLY A 48 -26.75 10.17 8.13
C GLY A 48 -27.97 9.87 7.24
N LEU A 49 -28.44 10.86 6.48
CA LEU A 49 -29.55 10.70 5.54
C LEU A 49 -29.23 9.67 4.45
N TYR A 50 -28.06 9.77 3.83
CA TYR A 50 -27.64 8.83 2.79
C TYR A 50 -27.39 7.43 3.35
N GLY A 51 -26.78 7.33 4.54
CA GLY A 51 -26.60 6.06 5.24
C GLY A 51 -27.92 5.34 5.50
N ALA A 52 -28.95 6.05 5.98
CA ALA A 52 -30.28 5.47 6.18
C ALA A 52 -30.96 5.02 4.86
N GLY A 53 -30.68 5.71 3.76
CA GLY A 53 -31.10 5.29 2.41
C GLY A 53 -30.41 4.01 1.96
N LEU A 54 -29.07 3.98 2.05
CA LEU A 54 -28.23 2.84 1.69
C LEU A 54 -28.59 1.60 2.51
N GLU A 55 -28.82 1.75 3.81
CA GLU A 55 -29.21 0.65 4.67
C GLU A 55 -30.56 0.03 4.24
N ARG A 56 -31.54 0.85 3.83
CA ARG A 56 -32.81 0.35 3.27
C ARG A 56 -32.61 -0.35 1.94
N ILE A 57 -31.74 0.18 1.08
CA ILE A 57 -31.37 -0.46 -0.19
C ILE A 57 -30.76 -1.83 0.08
N MET A 58 -29.71 -1.88 0.91
CA MET A 58 -28.99 -3.11 1.26
C MET A 58 -29.91 -4.15 1.90
N ARG A 59 -30.81 -3.77 2.82
CA ARG A 59 -31.79 -4.71 3.40
C ARG A 59 -32.79 -5.26 2.38
N SER A 60 -33.01 -4.57 1.26
CA SER A 60 -33.92 -5.01 0.21
C SER A 60 -33.22 -5.89 -0.85
N LEU A 61 -31.89 -6.00 -0.79
CA LEU A 61 -31.11 -6.88 -1.65
C LEU A 61 -31.11 -8.29 -1.06
N ASP A 62 -31.73 -9.24 -1.76
CA ASP A 62 -31.76 -10.67 -1.39
C ASP A 62 -30.98 -11.52 -2.42
N ASP A 63 -29.95 -10.91 -3.03
CA ASP A 63 -29.08 -11.54 -4.03
C ASP A 63 -27.62 -11.52 -3.54
N PRO A 64 -27.09 -12.66 -3.08
CA PRO A 64 -25.69 -12.78 -2.66
C PRO A 64 -24.68 -12.41 -3.78
N GLY A 65 -25.01 -12.65 -5.05
CA GLY A 65 -24.14 -12.33 -6.17
C GLY A 65 -24.03 -10.82 -6.40
N LEU A 66 -25.12 -10.08 -6.19
CA LEU A 66 -25.10 -8.63 -6.24
C LEU A 66 -24.33 -8.03 -5.04
N ALA A 67 -24.53 -8.57 -3.83
CA ALA A 67 -23.76 -8.15 -2.66
C ALA A 67 -22.25 -8.32 -2.86
N GLU A 68 -21.84 -9.44 -3.47
CA GLU A 68 -20.43 -9.70 -3.78
C GLU A 68 -19.87 -8.69 -4.80
N ARG A 69 -20.65 -8.37 -5.84
CA ARG A 69 -20.26 -7.34 -6.83
C ARG A 69 -20.07 -5.97 -6.20
N LEU A 70 -20.97 -5.57 -5.28
CA LEU A 70 -20.85 -4.31 -4.56
C LEU A 70 -19.63 -4.28 -3.64
N ALA A 71 -19.25 -5.43 -3.05
CA ALA A 71 -18.05 -5.55 -2.22
C ALA A 71 -16.74 -5.55 -3.03
N THR A 72 -16.81 -5.83 -4.33
CA THR A 72 -15.63 -5.85 -5.23
C THR A 72 -15.40 -4.49 -5.90
N ASP A 73 -16.38 -3.60 -5.87
CA ASP A 73 -16.25 -2.22 -6.35
C ASP A 73 -15.67 -1.35 -5.23
N ASP A 74 -14.45 -0.83 -5.41
CA ASP A 74 -13.69 -0.14 -4.36
C ASP A 74 -14.43 1.08 -3.79
N LEU A 75 -15.12 1.85 -4.64
CA LEU A 75 -15.86 3.04 -4.23
C LEU A 75 -17.10 2.65 -3.42
N VAL A 76 -17.85 1.66 -3.90
CA VAL A 76 -19.05 1.18 -3.23
C VAL A 76 -18.70 0.48 -1.91
N ALA A 77 -17.67 -0.38 -1.91
CA ALA A 77 -17.17 -1.05 -0.72
C ALA A 77 -16.76 -0.04 0.36
N SER A 78 -16.03 1.02 -0.02
CA SER A 78 -15.65 2.11 0.88
C SER A 78 -16.87 2.84 1.47
N LEU A 79 -17.88 3.13 0.64
CA LEU A 79 -19.12 3.76 1.10
C LEU A 79 -19.89 2.86 2.07
N LEU A 80 -19.98 1.56 1.78
CA LEU A 80 -20.62 0.58 2.65
C LEU A 80 -19.88 0.47 4.00
N LEU A 81 -18.54 0.53 4.00
CA LEU A 81 -17.73 0.53 5.22
C LEU A 81 -18.02 1.74 6.12
N VAL A 82 -18.04 2.95 5.54
CA VAL A 82 -18.35 4.19 6.29
C VAL A 82 -19.71 4.12 7.01
N HIS A 83 -20.66 3.38 6.44
CA HIS A 83 -21.99 3.21 7.01
C HIS A 83 -22.18 1.90 7.81
N GLY A 84 -21.16 1.06 7.95
CA GLY A 84 -21.28 -0.23 8.64
C GLY A 84 -22.19 -1.24 7.94
N LEU A 85 -22.31 -1.13 6.61
CA LEU A 85 -23.20 -1.93 5.76
C LEU A 85 -22.45 -2.93 4.88
N HIS A 86 -21.15 -3.10 5.09
CA HIS A 86 -20.34 -4.01 4.27
C HIS A 86 -20.83 -5.46 4.44
N PRO A 87 -21.07 -6.21 3.34
CA PRO A 87 -21.66 -7.55 3.41
C PRO A 87 -20.71 -8.61 3.99
N HIS A 88 -19.40 -8.35 3.94
CA HIS A 88 -18.38 -9.23 4.54
C HIS A 88 -17.95 -8.72 5.91
N ASP A 89 -17.78 -9.66 6.84
CA ASP A 89 -17.23 -9.38 8.16
C ASP A 89 -15.75 -8.94 8.08
N VAL A 90 -15.24 -8.46 9.22
CA VAL A 90 -13.84 -8.00 9.36
C VAL A 90 -12.86 -9.09 8.96
N HIS A 91 -13.08 -10.32 9.41
CA HIS A 91 -12.16 -11.43 9.18
C HIS A 91 -12.01 -11.73 7.69
N ARG A 92 -13.13 -11.81 6.95
CA ARG A 92 -13.13 -12.00 5.50
C ARG A 92 -12.46 -10.83 4.79
N ARG A 93 -12.80 -9.59 5.14
CA ARG A 93 -12.16 -8.41 4.55
C ARG A 93 -10.65 -8.37 4.73
N VAL A 94 -10.16 -8.70 5.93
CA VAL A 94 -8.74 -8.81 6.23
C VAL A 94 -8.12 -9.94 5.41
N THR A 95 -8.77 -11.11 5.33
CA THR A 95 -8.29 -12.25 4.54
C THR A 95 -8.15 -11.89 3.07
N ASP A 96 -9.14 -11.22 2.50
CA ASP A 96 -9.15 -10.80 1.09
C ASP A 96 -8.07 -9.72 0.84
N ALA A 97 -7.87 -8.79 1.79
CA ALA A 97 -6.80 -7.83 1.73
C ALA A 97 -5.41 -8.49 1.72
N LEU A 98 -5.20 -9.47 2.60
CA LEU A 98 -3.98 -10.26 2.62
C LEU A 98 -3.78 -11.03 1.31
N ALA A 99 -4.84 -11.62 0.76
CA ALA A 99 -4.78 -12.32 -0.52
C ALA A 99 -4.33 -11.42 -1.69
N ARG A 100 -4.74 -10.14 -1.69
CA ARG A 100 -4.31 -9.15 -2.69
C ARG A 100 -2.83 -8.78 -2.58
N VAL A 101 -2.27 -8.74 -1.38
CA VAL A 101 -0.84 -8.39 -1.16
C VAL A 101 0.10 -9.60 -1.27
N ARG A 102 -0.39 -10.83 -1.10
CA ARG A 102 0.41 -12.07 -1.18
C ARG A 102 1.28 -12.19 -2.44
N PRO A 103 0.81 -11.90 -3.66
CA PRO A 103 1.66 -11.94 -4.86
C PRO A 103 2.88 -11.01 -4.78
N TYR A 104 2.70 -9.84 -4.18
CA TYR A 104 3.75 -8.85 -3.95
C TYR A 104 4.73 -9.33 -2.85
N LEU A 105 4.23 -9.89 -1.76
CA LEU A 105 5.08 -10.50 -0.72
C LEU A 105 5.92 -11.67 -1.30
N GLY A 106 5.28 -12.52 -2.09
CA GLY A 106 5.92 -13.67 -2.73
C GLY A 106 7.03 -13.28 -3.69
N SER A 107 6.86 -12.18 -4.44
CA SER A 107 7.89 -11.63 -5.32
C SER A 107 9.08 -11.01 -4.56
N HIS A 108 8.97 -10.89 -3.24
CA HIS A 108 10.05 -10.47 -2.34
C HIS A 108 10.52 -11.63 -1.44
N GLY A 109 10.15 -12.88 -1.79
CA GLY A 109 10.53 -14.09 -1.08
C GLY A 109 9.85 -14.26 0.28
N GLY A 110 8.72 -13.58 0.51
CA GLY A 110 7.98 -13.59 1.77
C GLY A 110 6.52 -14.05 1.64
N ASP A 111 5.86 -14.26 2.78
CA ASP A 111 4.41 -14.47 2.86
C ASP A 111 3.90 -14.00 4.24
N VAL A 112 2.58 -13.88 4.39
CA VAL A 112 1.93 -13.48 5.63
C VAL A 112 0.74 -14.38 5.97
N ASP A 113 0.73 -14.88 7.19
CA ASP A 113 -0.37 -15.67 7.73
C ASP A 113 -1.21 -14.84 8.70
N LEU A 114 -2.53 -14.88 8.52
CA LEU A 114 -3.49 -14.36 9.49
C LEU A 114 -3.60 -15.35 10.64
N ILE A 115 -3.22 -14.92 11.85
CA ILE A 115 -3.28 -15.74 13.05
C ILE A 115 -4.63 -15.59 13.74
N GLU A 116 -5.06 -14.34 13.93
CA GLU A 116 -6.24 -14.02 14.72
C GLU A 116 -6.76 -12.63 14.36
N VAL A 117 -8.08 -12.45 14.43
CA VAL A 117 -8.74 -11.13 14.41
C VAL A 117 -9.61 -11.06 15.66
N THR A 118 -9.26 -10.18 16.59
CA THR A 118 -9.95 -10.05 17.88
C THR A 118 -10.25 -8.59 18.14
N ASP A 119 -11.54 -8.27 18.25
CA ASP A 119 -12.07 -6.90 18.37
C ASP A 119 -11.50 -5.97 17.28
N THR A 120 -10.55 -5.11 17.66
CA THR A 120 -9.89 -4.13 16.78
C THR A 120 -8.41 -4.45 16.56
N VAL A 121 -7.98 -5.67 16.89
CA VAL A 121 -6.59 -6.13 16.80
C VAL A 121 -6.49 -7.28 15.79
N VAL A 122 -5.58 -7.13 14.82
CA VAL A 122 -5.22 -8.20 13.88
C VAL A 122 -3.83 -8.73 14.24
N ARG A 123 -3.70 -10.04 14.36
CA ARG A 123 -2.43 -10.71 14.64
C ARG A 123 -1.95 -11.45 13.40
N LEU A 124 -0.74 -11.15 12.96
CA LEU A 124 -0.14 -11.70 11.74
C LEU A 124 1.18 -12.40 12.03
N ALA A 125 1.55 -13.37 11.21
CA ALA A 125 2.87 -13.95 11.20
C ALA A 125 3.48 -13.88 9.80
N PHE A 126 4.55 -13.10 9.66
CA PHE A 126 5.35 -13.11 8.44
C PHE A 126 6.18 -14.40 8.34
N THR A 127 6.40 -14.87 7.11
CA THR A 127 7.27 -15.98 6.77
C THR A 127 8.20 -15.61 5.60
N GLY A 128 9.26 -16.40 5.38
CA GLY A 128 10.24 -16.16 4.32
C GLY A 128 11.23 -15.02 4.60
N SER A 129 11.73 -14.40 3.52
CA SER A 129 12.75 -13.34 3.52
C SER A 129 12.30 -12.04 4.19
N CYS A 130 10.98 -11.88 4.47
CA CYS A 130 10.45 -10.81 5.31
C CYS A 130 11.13 -10.70 6.68
N LYS A 131 11.77 -11.78 7.17
CA LYS A 131 12.48 -11.79 8.46
C LYS A 131 13.98 -11.47 8.37
N SER A 132 14.60 -11.57 7.19
CA SER A 132 16.06 -11.62 7.06
C SER A 132 16.71 -10.37 6.45
N CYS A 133 15.94 -9.46 5.86
CA CYS A 133 16.44 -8.19 5.32
C CYS A 133 15.76 -6.99 6.01
N PRO A 134 16.47 -6.15 6.77
CA PRO A 134 15.87 -5.07 7.56
C PRO A 134 15.13 -4.02 6.73
N SER A 135 15.60 -3.67 5.52
CA SER A 135 14.96 -2.67 4.67
C SER A 135 13.69 -3.21 4.01
N SER A 136 13.74 -4.43 3.48
CA SER A 136 12.58 -5.07 2.83
C SER A 136 11.47 -5.42 3.83
N ALA A 137 11.82 -5.76 5.08
CA ALA A 137 10.85 -6.10 6.12
C ALA A 137 9.90 -4.94 6.44
N VAL A 138 10.43 -3.71 6.54
CA VAL A 138 9.63 -2.52 6.87
C VAL A 138 8.66 -2.18 5.73
N THR A 139 9.16 -2.17 4.50
CA THR A 139 8.37 -1.94 3.28
C THR A 139 7.22 -2.95 3.14
N LEU A 140 7.48 -4.24 3.37
CA LEU A 140 6.48 -5.30 3.27
C LEU A 140 5.46 -5.23 4.41
N GLU A 141 5.90 -4.87 5.62
CA GLU A 141 5.01 -4.65 6.75
C GLU A 141 4.04 -3.49 6.49
N LEU A 142 4.54 -2.35 5.99
CA LEU A 142 3.70 -1.19 5.66
C LEU A 142 2.66 -1.52 4.59
N ALA A 143 3.05 -2.22 3.52
CA ALA A 143 2.13 -2.64 2.47
C ALA A 143 0.98 -3.50 3.01
N VAL A 144 1.28 -4.41 3.95
CA VAL A 144 0.27 -5.24 4.61
C VAL A 144 -0.61 -4.42 5.55
N GLN A 145 -0.02 -3.54 6.36
CA GLN A 145 -0.76 -2.67 7.27
C GLN A 145 -1.74 -1.77 6.52
N ASP A 146 -1.30 -1.17 5.42
CA ASP A 146 -2.13 -0.29 4.59
C ASP A 146 -3.27 -1.05 3.91
N ALA A 147 -3.00 -2.25 3.37
CA ALA A 147 -4.04 -3.09 2.80
C ALA A 147 -5.09 -3.48 3.84
N ILE A 148 -4.68 -3.82 5.06
CA ILE A 148 -5.60 -4.13 6.17
C ILE A 148 -6.39 -2.90 6.58
N ARG A 149 -5.76 -1.73 6.75
CA ARG A 149 -6.44 -0.49 7.16
C ARG A 149 -7.45 -0.02 6.11
N ALA A 150 -7.13 -0.18 4.82
CA ALA A 150 -8.05 0.14 3.75
C ALA A 150 -9.28 -0.79 3.75
N ALA A 151 -9.07 -2.10 3.93
CA ALA A 151 -10.17 -3.06 3.96
C ALA A 151 -10.95 -3.07 5.27
N ALA A 152 -10.29 -2.76 6.39
CA ALA A 152 -10.83 -2.84 7.74
C ALA A 152 -10.42 -1.61 8.58
N PRO A 153 -11.00 -0.43 8.31
CA PRO A 153 -10.66 0.82 9.01
C PRO A 153 -10.99 0.79 10.51
N GLU A 154 -11.81 -0.14 10.98
CA GLU A 154 -12.07 -0.35 12.41
C GLU A 154 -10.90 -1.00 13.17
N ILE A 155 -9.92 -1.59 12.47
CA ILE A 155 -8.74 -2.18 13.09
C ILE A 155 -7.82 -1.07 13.57
N CYS A 156 -7.60 -1.02 14.88
CA CYS A 156 -6.79 -0.01 15.55
C CYS A 156 -5.34 -0.48 15.74
N SER A 157 -5.09 -1.78 15.83
CA SER A 157 -3.76 -2.35 16.08
C SER A 157 -3.49 -3.55 15.19
N ILE A 158 -2.27 -3.63 14.65
CA ILE A 158 -1.79 -4.78 13.90
C ILE A 158 -0.54 -5.28 14.61
N GLU A 159 -0.58 -6.51 15.11
CA GLU A 159 0.49 -7.11 15.89
C GLU A 159 1.19 -8.21 15.10
N LEU A 160 2.51 -8.13 15.02
CA LEU A 160 3.32 -9.19 14.42
C LEU A 160 3.75 -10.20 15.48
N VAL A 161 3.28 -11.43 15.32
CA VAL A 161 3.68 -12.56 16.14
C VAL A 161 4.92 -13.20 15.50
N ALA A 162 6.03 -13.18 16.23
CA ALA A 162 7.22 -13.92 15.81
C ALA A 162 6.90 -15.42 15.87
N ASN A 163 6.83 -16.07 14.71
CA ASN A 163 6.82 -17.53 14.66
C ASN A 163 8.21 -18.02 15.12
N ALA A 164 8.35 -18.32 16.41
CA ALA A 164 9.59 -18.71 17.05
C ALA A 164 9.98 -20.14 16.64
N LYS A 165 10.54 -20.28 15.44
CA LYS A 165 11.44 -21.38 15.07
C LYS A 165 12.60 -20.85 14.25
N SER A 166 13.52 -20.17 14.92
CA SER A 166 14.94 -20.50 14.94
C SER A 166 15.63 -19.51 15.86
N GLY A 167 16.30 -20.02 16.89
CA GLY A 167 17.10 -19.20 17.78
C GLY A 167 18.35 -18.71 17.06
N THR A 168 18.43 -17.41 16.83
CA THR A 168 19.69 -16.71 16.59
C THR A 168 19.59 -15.33 17.22
N VAL A 169 20.67 -14.93 17.88
CA VAL A 169 20.84 -13.67 18.61
C VAL A 169 20.36 -12.48 17.76
N ILE A 170 19.57 -11.58 18.36
CA ILE A 170 19.12 -10.34 17.72
C ILE A 170 20.35 -9.46 17.47
N PRO A 171 20.70 -9.13 16.21
CA PRO A 171 21.76 -8.18 15.90
C PRO A 171 21.45 -6.81 16.51
N ALA A 172 22.47 -6.10 16.99
CA ALA A 172 22.29 -4.76 17.59
C ALA A 172 21.60 -3.77 16.64
N GLU A 173 21.72 -4.00 15.34
CA GLU A 173 21.08 -3.30 14.22
C GLU A 173 19.54 -3.32 14.34
N THR A 174 18.96 -4.48 14.67
CA THR A 174 17.50 -4.66 14.87
C THR A 174 17.01 -3.98 16.15
N LEU A 175 17.89 -3.85 17.15
CA LEU A 175 17.61 -3.15 18.40
C LEU A 175 17.55 -1.63 18.19
N LEU A 176 18.40 -1.10 17.30
CA LEU A 176 18.42 0.31 16.93
C LEU A 176 17.21 0.70 16.06
N ALA A 177 16.78 -0.19 15.15
CA ALA A 177 15.57 0.04 14.35
C ALA A 177 14.35 0.31 15.24
N ARG A 178 14.13 -0.51 16.29
CA ARG A 178 13.01 -0.34 17.24
C ARG A 178 13.10 0.92 18.11
N VAL A 179 14.30 1.44 18.35
CA VAL A 179 14.50 2.70 19.10
C VAL A 179 14.21 3.91 18.22
N HIS A 180 14.31 3.77 16.89
CA HIS A 180 13.98 4.82 15.93
C HIS A 180 12.52 4.74 15.43
N SER A 181 11.84 3.60 15.58
CA SER A 181 10.40 3.43 15.28
C SER A 181 9.44 4.23 16.17
N ASN A 182 9.93 4.96 17.17
CA ASN A 182 9.11 5.89 17.95
C ASN A 182 8.89 7.24 17.25
N GLY A 183 9.44 7.44 16.05
CA GLY A 183 9.04 8.49 15.13
C GLY A 183 8.17 7.91 14.02
N HIS A 184 6.91 8.33 13.94
CA HIS A 184 6.10 8.14 12.75
C HIS A 184 6.71 9.00 11.64
N ASP A 185 7.64 8.46 10.85
CA ASP A 185 7.97 9.06 9.56
C ASP A 185 6.79 8.75 8.63
N ALA A 186 6.01 9.77 8.30
CA ALA A 186 4.87 9.61 7.43
C ALA A 186 5.36 9.10 6.06
N THR A 187 4.68 8.09 5.54
CA THR A 187 4.96 7.54 4.21
C THR A 187 3.90 8.10 3.27
N SER A 188 4.31 8.64 2.13
CA SER A 188 3.40 9.16 1.11
C SER A 188 3.38 8.23 -0.11
N TRP A 189 2.16 7.91 -0.56
CA TRP A 189 1.92 7.14 -1.77
C TRP A 189 1.87 8.07 -2.97
N HIS A 190 2.67 7.77 -3.98
CA HIS A 190 2.75 8.54 -5.21
C HIS A 190 2.28 7.68 -6.38
N PRO A 191 1.26 8.10 -7.14
CA PRO A 191 0.85 7.39 -8.35
C PRO A 191 1.93 7.51 -9.43
N VAL A 192 2.29 6.39 -10.06
CA VAL A 192 3.29 6.31 -11.13
C VAL A 192 2.76 5.41 -12.25
N PRO A 193 1.75 5.87 -13.02
CA PRO A 193 1.13 5.06 -14.08
C PRO A 193 2.13 4.64 -15.17
N GLU A 194 3.21 5.39 -15.36
CA GLU A 194 4.26 5.10 -16.35
C GLU A 194 4.99 3.78 -16.08
N LEU A 195 4.90 3.25 -14.86
CA LEU A 195 5.44 1.93 -14.51
C LEU A 195 4.69 0.77 -15.17
N ASP A 196 3.43 0.97 -15.56
CA ASP A 196 2.65 -0.04 -16.29
C ASP A 196 3.02 -0.11 -17.77
N ASP A 197 3.65 0.94 -18.32
CA ASP A 197 4.08 1.00 -19.72
C ASP A 197 5.38 0.22 -20.00
N LEU A 198 6.09 -0.20 -18.94
CA LEU A 198 7.32 -0.99 -19.07
C LEU A 198 7.04 -2.33 -19.75
N ALA A 199 7.76 -2.62 -20.84
CA ALA A 199 7.69 -3.90 -21.50
C ALA A 199 8.35 -5.01 -20.65
N PRO A 200 7.94 -6.28 -20.77
CA PRO A 200 8.63 -7.38 -20.11
C PRO A 200 10.13 -7.42 -20.48
N GLY A 201 10.99 -7.42 -19.48
CA GLY A 201 12.46 -7.36 -19.63
C GLY A 201 13.03 -5.94 -19.69
N GLU A 202 12.19 -4.90 -19.67
CA GLU A 202 12.62 -3.51 -19.69
C GLU A 202 13.02 -3.02 -18.29
N VAL A 203 13.98 -2.10 -18.25
CA VAL A 203 14.43 -1.38 -17.05
C VAL A 203 14.34 0.12 -17.34
N GLY A 204 13.67 0.85 -16.46
CA GLY A 204 13.50 2.31 -16.56
C GLY A 204 13.90 3.02 -15.27
N GLY A 205 14.37 4.26 -15.41
CA GLY A 205 14.61 5.16 -14.29
C GLY A 205 13.46 6.17 -14.17
N PHE A 206 12.97 6.39 -12.97
CA PHE A 206 11.84 7.26 -12.67
C PHE A 206 12.21 8.22 -11.53
N LEU A 207 11.75 9.46 -11.62
CA LEU A 207 11.91 10.47 -10.57
C LEU A 207 10.54 10.74 -9.96
N VAL A 208 10.36 10.35 -8.70
CA VAL A 208 9.08 10.46 -8.00
C VAL A 208 9.34 11.17 -6.68
N ASP A 209 8.70 12.32 -6.48
CA ASP A 209 8.86 13.19 -5.30
C ASP A 209 10.33 13.43 -4.90
N GLY A 210 11.18 13.73 -5.90
CA GLY A 210 12.62 13.97 -5.70
C GLY A 210 13.45 12.72 -5.40
N THR A 211 12.84 11.53 -5.32
CA THR A 211 13.54 10.25 -5.18
C THR A 211 13.69 9.56 -6.53
N THR A 212 14.94 9.29 -6.93
CA THR A 212 15.22 8.48 -8.11
C THR A 212 15.06 7.01 -7.78
N LEU A 213 14.21 6.33 -8.55
CA LEU A 213 13.99 4.90 -8.47
C LEU A 213 14.25 4.22 -9.80
N LEU A 214 14.70 2.98 -9.73
CA LEU A 214 14.84 2.07 -10.84
C LEU A 214 13.64 1.12 -10.81
N ALA A 215 12.89 1.01 -11.90
CA ALA A 215 11.87 -0.01 -12.04
C ALA A 215 12.18 -0.95 -13.20
N CYS A 216 11.78 -2.21 -13.05
CA CYS A 216 11.98 -3.23 -14.05
C CYS A 216 10.81 -4.20 -14.07
N ARG A 217 10.55 -4.81 -15.23
CA ARG A 217 9.43 -5.74 -15.40
C ARG A 217 9.91 -7.14 -15.71
N VAL A 218 9.52 -8.12 -14.90
CA VAL A 218 9.76 -9.55 -15.15
C VAL A 218 8.42 -10.21 -15.42
N GLY A 219 8.19 -10.63 -16.67
CA GLY A 219 6.87 -11.13 -17.10
C GLY A 219 5.78 -10.06 -16.91
N ASP A 220 4.77 -10.36 -16.10
CA ASP A 220 3.65 -9.44 -15.82
C ASP A 220 3.84 -8.64 -14.52
N GLN A 221 4.97 -8.78 -13.83
CA GLN A 221 5.21 -8.12 -12.55
C GLN A 221 6.24 -7.00 -12.68
N THR A 222 5.88 -5.80 -12.21
CA THR A 222 6.77 -4.65 -12.09
C THR A 222 7.39 -4.61 -10.68
N PHE A 223 8.67 -4.31 -10.63
CA PHE A 223 9.47 -4.19 -9.41
C PHE A 223 10.11 -2.80 -9.38
N ALA A 224 10.24 -2.19 -8.21
CA ALA A 224 10.94 -0.93 -8.03
C ALA A 224 11.99 -1.02 -6.93
N TYR A 225 13.11 -0.36 -7.15
CA TYR A 225 14.24 -0.24 -6.23
C TYR A 225 14.73 1.20 -6.18
N ARG A 226 15.39 1.60 -5.10
CA ARG A 226 16.18 2.84 -5.09
C ARG A 226 17.30 2.74 -6.12
N ASP A 227 17.57 3.85 -6.82
CA ASP A 227 18.64 3.91 -7.84
C ASP A 227 20.05 3.94 -7.21
N HIS A 228 20.48 2.80 -6.67
CA HIS A 228 21.74 2.68 -5.94
C HIS A 228 22.24 1.23 -5.94
N CYS A 229 23.51 1.04 -6.29
CA CYS A 229 24.17 -0.26 -6.19
C CYS A 229 24.84 -0.43 -4.81
N PRO A 230 24.44 -1.45 -4.01
CA PRO A 230 25.01 -1.69 -2.68
C PRO A 230 26.46 -2.18 -2.68
N VAL A 231 27.04 -2.49 -3.85
CA VAL A 231 28.40 -3.03 -3.99
C VAL A 231 29.41 -1.95 -4.39
N CYS A 232 29.06 -1.09 -5.34
CA CYS A 232 29.97 -0.05 -5.83
C CYS A 232 29.51 1.38 -5.52
N ASP A 233 28.37 1.55 -4.84
CA ASP A 233 27.82 2.84 -4.41
C ASP A 233 27.45 3.78 -5.57
N ASP A 234 27.34 3.25 -6.80
CA ASP A 234 27.02 4.01 -8.02
C ASP A 234 25.54 3.79 -8.43
N THR A 235 25.04 4.65 -9.31
CA THR A 235 23.70 4.53 -9.89
C THR A 235 23.53 3.23 -10.69
N LEU A 236 22.31 2.71 -10.70
CA LEU A 236 21.89 1.60 -11.55
C LEU A 236 21.32 2.08 -12.89
N ALA A 237 21.37 3.38 -13.19
CA ALA A 237 21.00 3.91 -14.49
C ALA A 237 21.80 3.23 -15.61
N GLY A 238 21.09 2.60 -16.55
CA GLY A 238 21.67 1.78 -17.61
C GLY A 238 21.90 0.32 -17.24
N ALA A 239 21.37 -0.15 -16.10
CA ALA A 239 21.33 -1.57 -15.77
C ALA A 239 20.51 -2.36 -16.80
N GLU A 240 20.98 -3.56 -17.10
CA GLU A 240 20.31 -4.50 -18.00
C GLU A 240 19.66 -5.62 -17.20
N LEU A 241 18.46 -6.02 -17.59
CA LEU A 241 17.74 -7.15 -17.02
C LEU A 241 17.83 -8.35 -17.97
N CYS A 242 18.33 -9.47 -17.47
CA CYS A 242 18.27 -10.76 -18.17
C CYS A 242 17.49 -11.74 -17.29
N ASP A 243 16.33 -12.17 -17.78
CA ASP A 243 15.33 -12.93 -17.00
C ASP A 243 14.93 -12.18 -15.72
N ALA A 244 15.43 -12.62 -14.55
CA ALA A 244 15.23 -11.99 -13.26
C ALA A 244 16.50 -11.34 -12.69
N LEU A 245 17.62 -11.38 -13.43
CA LEU A 245 18.91 -10.90 -12.96
C LEU A 245 19.18 -9.50 -13.52
N LEU A 246 19.10 -8.49 -12.66
CA LEU A 246 19.48 -7.12 -12.95
C LEU A 246 20.99 -6.95 -12.74
N ARG A 247 21.71 -6.48 -13.75
CA ARG A 247 23.17 -6.25 -13.67
C ARG A 247 23.49 -4.77 -13.50
N CYS A 248 24.29 -4.47 -12.48
CA CYS A 248 24.85 -3.13 -12.32
C CYS A 248 25.79 -2.81 -13.48
N PRO A 249 25.61 -1.68 -14.20
CA PRO A 249 26.42 -1.33 -15.38
C PRO A 249 27.86 -0.93 -15.02
N ARG A 250 28.18 -0.80 -13.73
CA ARG A 250 29.47 -0.33 -13.23
C ARG A 250 30.35 -1.44 -12.71
N CYS A 251 29.80 -2.30 -11.85
CA CYS A 251 30.54 -3.39 -11.23
C CYS A 251 30.14 -4.79 -11.75
N ASP A 252 29.18 -4.87 -12.67
CA ASP A 252 28.62 -6.12 -13.23
C ASP A 252 28.05 -7.08 -12.18
N THR A 253 27.81 -6.60 -10.96
CA THR A 253 27.15 -7.41 -9.93
C THR A 253 25.69 -7.62 -10.34
N GLY A 254 25.27 -8.88 -10.32
CA GLY A 254 23.89 -9.29 -10.58
C GLY A 254 23.05 -9.33 -9.29
N PHE A 255 21.82 -8.85 -9.40
CA PHE A 255 20.81 -8.86 -8.34
C PHE A 255 19.54 -9.54 -8.85
N ASP A 256 19.03 -10.53 -8.11
CA ASP A 256 17.79 -11.23 -8.44
C ASP A 256 16.59 -10.38 -8.01
N VAL A 257 15.92 -9.74 -8.96
CA VAL A 257 14.82 -8.80 -8.68
C VAL A 257 13.60 -9.52 -8.12
N VAL A 258 13.35 -10.76 -8.52
CA VAL A 258 12.23 -11.57 -7.99
C VAL A 258 12.55 -12.11 -6.59
N ARG A 259 13.77 -11.91 -6.09
CA ARG A 259 14.16 -12.19 -4.71
C ARG A 259 14.59 -10.92 -4.00
N ALA A 260 13.75 -9.89 -4.14
CA ALA A 260 13.91 -8.58 -3.53
C ALA A 260 15.24 -7.85 -3.87
N GLY A 261 15.93 -8.25 -4.93
CA GLY A 261 17.23 -7.70 -5.31
C GLY A 261 18.40 -8.38 -4.60
N ALA A 262 18.27 -9.64 -4.21
CA ALA A 262 19.34 -10.42 -3.61
C ALA A 262 20.53 -10.57 -4.56
N GLY A 263 21.70 -10.12 -4.12
CA GLY A 263 22.98 -10.23 -4.82
C GLY A 263 23.96 -11.16 -4.12
N ALA A 264 25.17 -11.26 -4.69
CA ALA A 264 26.25 -12.04 -4.10
C ALA A 264 26.68 -11.48 -2.73
N ASN A 265 27.21 -12.37 -1.86
CA ASN A 265 27.76 -12.01 -0.54
C ASN A 265 26.79 -11.29 0.42
N GLY A 266 25.47 -11.47 0.24
CA GLY A 266 24.47 -10.83 1.10
C GLY A 266 24.18 -9.37 0.75
N ALA A 267 24.74 -8.85 -0.35
CA ALA A 267 24.34 -7.55 -0.89
C ALA A 267 22.88 -7.62 -1.38
N HIS A 268 22.15 -6.53 -1.20
CA HIS A 268 20.73 -6.50 -1.51
C HIS A 268 20.35 -5.10 -2.00
N LEU A 269 19.58 -5.02 -3.08
CA LEU A 269 18.99 -3.74 -3.50
C LEU A 269 17.99 -3.25 -2.45
N ASP A 270 17.67 -1.96 -2.48
CA ASP A 270 16.67 -1.38 -1.57
C ASP A 270 15.30 -1.33 -2.28
N PRO A 271 14.38 -2.28 -2.04
CA PRO A 271 13.09 -2.33 -2.74
C PRO A 271 12.14 -1.24 -2.27
N LEU A 272 11.43 -0.64 -3.23
CA LEU A 272 10.40 0.36 -2.98
C LEU A 272 9.01 -0.28 -3.16
N PRO A 273 8.07 -0.07 -2.21
CA PRO A 273 6.75 -0.68 -2.27
C PRO A 273 5.96 -0.23 -3.49
N LEU A 274 5.50 -1.18 -4.31
CA LEU A 274 4.57 -0.95 -5.42
C LEU A 274 3.23 -1.62 -5.12
N LEU A 275 2.15 -0.84 -5.15
CA LEU A 275 0.80 -1.37 -5.03
C LEU A 275 -0.11 -0.68 -6.05
N PRO A 276 -0.96 -1.43 -6.77
CA PRO A 276 -2.07 -0.82 -7.49
C PRO A 276 -3.05 -0.24 -6.46
N ARG A 277 -3.26 1.07 -6.54
CA ARG A 277 -4.25 1.81 -5.75
C ARG A 277 -5.23 2.42 -6.74
N ASP A 278 -6.50 2.06 -6.61
CA ASP A 278 -7.57 2.51 -7.52
C ASP A 278 -7.24 2.24 -9.01
N GLY A 279 -6.64 1.09 -9.30
CA GLY A 279 -6.23 0.69 -10.65
C GLY A 279 -4.98 1.39 -11.20
N VAL A 280 -4.30 2.23 -10.41
CA VAL A 280 -3.05 2.91 -10.80
C VAL A 280 -1.91 2.37 -9.96
N LEU A 281 -0.83 1.93 -10.62
CA LEU A 281 0.37 1.50 -9.92
C LEU A 281 0.99 2.70 -9.16
N SER A 282 1.16 2.53 -7.85
CA SER A 282 1.63 3.58 -6.96
C SER A 282 2.84 3.10 -6.16
N VAL A 283 3.81 3.99 -5.94
CA VAL A 283 5.00 3.73 -5.13
C VAL A 283 4.90 4.42 -3.78
N ALA A 284 5.30 3.74 -2.71
CA ALA A 284 5.42 4.37 -1.39
C ALA A 284 6.84 4.88 -1.18
N LEU A 285 6.95 6.16 -0.79
CA LEU A 285 8.21 6.81 -0.46
C LEU A 285 8.16 7.35 0.98
N PRO A 286 9.27 7.31 1.74
CA PRO A 286 9.36 8.01 3.00
C PRO A 286 9.22 9.52 2.75
N GLU A 287 8.38 10.22 3.52
CA GLU A 287 8.25 11.67 3.41
C GLU A 287 9.61 12.31 3.72
N ALA A 288 10.13 13.09 2.78
CA ALA A 288 11.39 13.78 2.98
C ALA A 288 11.23 14.80 4.12
N LEU A 289 11.74 14.47 5.32
CA LEU A 289 11.90 15.41 6.42
C LEU A 289 12.48 16.71 5.88
N GLY A 290 11.65 17.75 5.85
CA GLY A 290 11.91 18.99 5.13
C GLY A 290 13.33 19.48 5.33
N ALA A 291 14.11 19.50 4.25
CA ALA A 291 15.29 20.35 4.17
C ALA A 291 14.78 21.80 4.14
N SER A 292 14.65 22.41 5.31
CA SER A 292 14.61 23.87 5.43
C SER A 292 15.92 24.43 4.88
N ALA A 293 15.82 25.24 3.84
CA ALA A 293 16.77 26.31 3.51
C ALA A 293 16.00 27.49 2.94
#